data_AF-C3NA40-F1
#
_entry.id   AF-C3NA40-F1
#
_cell.length_a   1.000
_cell.length_b   1.000
_cell.length_c   1.000
_cell.angle_alpha   90.00
_cell.angle_beta   90.00
_cell.angle_gamma   90.00
#
_symmetry.space_group_name_H-M   'P 1'
#
loop_
_entity.id
_entity.type
_entity.pdbx_description
1 polymer ?
#
loop_
_entity_poly.entity_id
_entity_poly.type
_entity_poly.pdbx_seq_one_letter_code
_entity_poly.pdbx_strand_id
1 'polypeptide(L)'
;MELRNDKSKAKNTNTSIHTRRMTRLEIVENLIQQILALGLEIELVTLGRFLFGRCDQLLVNFIIGVPVGKVGIHRNFDGDYTVKSNGKKATFRLIVHQGREKEYLAKGTNLDVNRSIVVKWYDKVRTPIETSYKLIKSFLIFTSSRSWLFRPFIFVLAMLIYTLYLLLKGTTSKEDFRLLLTILLLQDNITILQEYLVKLFYPLFNSLELFSG
;
A
#
# COMPACT_ATOMS: atom_id res chain seq x y z
N MET A 1 57.75 14.10 -42.36
CA MET A 1 57.48 14.17 -40.91
C MET A 1 56.52 15.32 -40.73
N GLU A 2 55.25 15.19 -40.34
CA GLU A 2 54.52 14.08 -39.76
C GLU A 2 53.03 14.31 -40.07
N LEU A 3 52.31 13.20 -40.23
CA LEU A 3 50.93 13.15 -40.70
C LEU A 3 49.95 13.74 -39.68
N ARG A 4 49.00 14.54 -40.20
CA ARG A 4 47.66 14.71 -39.61
C ARG A 4 47.09 13.33 -39.31
N ASN A 5 46.69 13.10 -38.06
CA ASN A 5 45.86 11.95 -37.72
C ASN A 5 44.70 12.42 -36.82
N ASP A 6 43.54 12.48 -37.45
CA ASP A 6 42.23 12.47 -36.82
C ASP A 6 42.16 11.35 -35.78
N LYS A 7 41.90 11.70 -34.53
CA LYS A 7 41.32 10.75 -33.57
C LYS A 7 40.13 11.41 -32.92
N SER A 8 38.97 11.12 -33.50
CA SER A 8 37.66 11.16 -32.87
C SER A 8 37.76 10.54 -31.47
N LYS A 9 37.76 11.37 -30.43
CA LYS A 9 37.52 10.89 -29.08
C LYS A 9 36.01 10.85 -28.89
N ALA A 10 35.43 9.74 -29.35
CA ALA A 10 34.07 9.34 -29.03
C ALA A 10 33.89 9.50 -27.51
N LYS A 11 33.03 10.45 -27.13
CA LYS A 11 32.66 10.71 -25.75
C LYS A 11 31.82 9.53 -25.32
N ASN A 12 32.50 8.55 -24.74
CA ASN A 12 31.95 7.27 -24.31
C ASN A 12 30.74 7.55 -23.40
N THR A 13 29.57 7.18 -23.91
CA THR A 13 28.29 7.10 -23.22
C THR A 13 28.38 6.04 -22.14
N ASN A 14 29.04 6.37 -21.03
CA ASN A 14 28.81 5.67 -19.78
C ASN A 14 27.59 6.32 -19.12
N THR A 15 26.42 5.98 -19.63
CA THR A 15 25.20 5.94 -18.80
C THR A 15 25.42 4.87 -17.74
N SER A 16 26.18 5.23 -16.70
CA SER A 16 26.04 4.55 -15.43
C SER A 16 24.61 4.80 -15.00
N ILE A 17 23.80 3.75 -15.00
CA ILE A 17 22.51 3.74 -14.32
C ILE A 17 22.84 3.81 -12.83
N HIS A 18 23.25 4.97 -12.36
CA HIS A 18 23.03 5.36 -10.98
C HIS A 18 21.52 5.50 -10.88
N THR A 19 20.86 4.45 -10.38
CA THR A 19 19.49 4.54 -9.86
C THR A 19 19.49 5.61 -8.77
N ARG A 20 19.27 6.86 -9.17
CA ARG A 20 19.07 7.98 -8.26
C ARG A 20 17.94 7.55 -7.34
N ARG A 21 18.25 7.40 -6.05
CA ARG A 21 17.29 6.94 -5.05
C ARG A 21 16.16 7.95 -5.00
N MET A 22 15.03 7.63 -5.62
CA MET A 22 13.86 8.50 -5.62
C MET A 22 13.38 8.72 -4.20
N THR A 23 13.00 9.96 -3.90
CA THR A 23 12.36 10.29 -2.63
C THR A 23 10.93 9.76 -2.62
N ARG A 24 10.35 9.60 -1.42
CA ARG A 24 8.96 9.13 -1.28
C ARG A 24 7.95 10.05 -1.96
N LEU A 25 8.24 11.36 -2.02
CA LEU A 25 7.39 12.34 -2.70
C LEU A 25 7.46 12.13 -4.21
N GLU A 26 8.66 12.02 -4.78
CA GLU A 26 8.87 11.74 -6.21
C GLU A 26 8.18 10.43 -6.65
N ILE A 27 8.20 9.39 -5.80
CA ILE A 27 7.48 8.15 -6.07
C ILE A 27 5.96 8.40 -6.17
N VAL A 28 5.40 9.15 -5.23
CA VAL A 28 3.96 9.45 -5.23
C VAL A 28 3.58 10.32 -6.43
N GLU A 29 4.38 11.33 -6.74
CA GLU A 29 4.18 12.19 -7.91
C GLU A 29 4.23 11.38 -9.21
N ASN A 30 5.21 10.48 -9.36
CA ASN A 30 5.32 9.63 -10.54
C ASN A 30 4.11 8.69 -10.67
N LEU A 31 3.62 8.10 -9.57
CA LEU A 31 2.40 7.29 -9.58
C LEU A 31 1.16 8.10 -9.97
N ILE A 32 1.01 9.32 -9.46
CA ILE A 32 -0.07 10.23 -9.83
C ILE A 32 -0.01 10.53 -11.34
N GLN A 33 1.17 10.86 -11.87
CA GLN A 33 1.34 11.14 -13.29
C GLN A 33 1.02 9.94 -14.17
N GLN A 34 1.41 8.72 -13.76
CA GLN A 34 1.06 7.50 -14.47
C GLN A 34 -0.45 7.26 -14.52
N ILE A 35 -1.16 7.48 -13.41
CA ILE A 35 -2.62 7.33 -13.35
C ILE A 35 -3.30 8.37 -14.27
N LEU A 36 -2.85 9.63 -14.22
CA LEU A 36 -3.37 10.68 -15.09
C LEU A 36 -3.10 10.39 -16.58
N ALA A 37 -1.92 9.83 -16.90
CA ALA A 37 -1.57 9.42 -18.26
C ALA A 37 -2.44 8.28 -18.81
N LEU A 38 -3.06 7.49 -17.93
CA LEU A 38 -4.06 6.49 -18.29
C LEU A 38 -5.46 7.09 -18.53
N GLY A 39 -5.61 8.42 -18.42
CA GLY A 39 -6.89 9.12 -18.57
C GLY A 39 -7.81 8.98 -17.36
N LEU A 40 -7.29 8.54 -16.21
CA LEU A 40 -8.06 8.39 -14.98
C LEU A 40 -7.99 9.67 -14.14
N GLU A 41 -9.15 10.18 -13.73
CA GLU A 41 -9.23 11.30 -12.80
C GLU A 41 -8.96 10.84 -11.35
N ILE A 42 -8.16 11.62 -10.63
CA ILE A 42 -7.85 11.35 -9.21
C ILE A 42 -8.60 12.35 -8.35
N GLU A 43 -9.70 11.92 -7.73
CA GLU A 43 -10.50 12.75 -6.84
C GLU A 43 -9.81 12.98 -5.49
N LEU A 44 -9.14 11.96 -4.95
CA LEU A 44 -8.57 11.97 -3.60
C LEU A 44 -7.41 10.99 -3.43
N VAL A 45 -6.32 11.44 -2.81
CA VAL A 45 -5.18 10.59 -2.43
C VAL A 45 -5.10 10.44 -0.91
N THR A 46 -5.17 9.19 -0.43
CA THR A 46 -4.95 8.89 0.99
C THR A 46 -3.52 8.40 1.22
N LEU A 47 -2.79 9.07 2.12
CA LEU A 47 -1.37 8.84 2.34
C LEU A 47 -1.06 8.45 3.79
N GLY A 48 -0.04 7.60 3.94
CA GLY A 48 0.48 7.25 5.24
C GLY A 48 1.24 8.39 5.93
N ARG A 49 1.63 8.14 7.18
CA ARG A 49 2.34 9.09 8.08
C ARG A 49 3.69 9.62 7.56
N PHE A 50 4.18 9.06 6.46
CA PHE A 50 5.54 9.24 5.96
C PHE A 50 5.78 10.51 5.17
N LEU A 51 4.73 11.19 4.72
CA LEU A 51 4.82 12.42 3.92
C LEU A 51 4.54 13.69 4.75
N PHE A 52 4.34 13.54 6.06
CA PHE A 52 4.14 14.65 6.99
C PHE A 52 5.20 15.74 6.79
N GLY A 53 4.75 16.94 6.40
CA GLY A 53 5.58 18.11 6.13
C GLY A 53 6.00 18.33 4.68
N ARG A 54 5.44 17.57 3.72
CA ARG A 54 5.60 17.80 2.28
C ARG A 54 4.30 17.62 1.48
N CYS A 55 3.17 17.47 2.16
CA CYS A 55 1.90 17.13 1.51
C CYS A 55 1.27 18.31 0.76
N ASP A 56 1.59 19.53 1.16
CA ASP A 56 1.20 20.77 0.49
C ASP A 56 1.76 20.91 -0.94
N GLN A 57 2.80 20.15 -1.28
CA GLN A 57 3.39 20.10 -2.63
C GLN A 57 2.56 19.26 -3.60
N LEU A 58 1.58 18.49 -3.11
CA LEU A 58 0.70 17.68 -3.96
C LEU A 58 -0.38 18.59 -4.57
N LEU A 59 -0.51 18.54 -5.89
CA LEU A 59 -1.53 19.30 -6.65
C LEU A 59 -2.93 18.66 -6.60
N VAL A 60 -3.09 17.58 -5.85
CA VAL A 60 -4.33 16.81 -5.75
C VAL A 60 -4.89 16.90 -4.34
N ASN A 61 -6.19 16.67 -4.20
CA ASN A 61 -6.81 16.52 -2.89
C ASN A 61 -6.18 15.36 -2.13
N PHE A 62 -5.87 15.57 -0.85
CA PHE A 62 -5.22 14.55 -0.04
C PHE A 62 -5.77 14.46 1.37
N ILE A 63 -5.67 13.26 1.95
CA ILE A 63 -5.75 13.05 3.40
C ILE A 63 -4.53 12.26 3.85
N ILE A 64 -3.79 12.80 4.81
CA ILE A 64 -2.59 12.18 5.36
C ILE A 64 -2.81 11.77 6.82
N GLY A 65 -2.25 10.63 7.20
CA GLY A 65 -2.08 10.31 8.62
C GLY A 65 -1.02 11.21 9.23
N VAL A 66 -1.28 11.82 10.39
CA VAL A 66 -0.29 12.67 11.07
C VAL A 66 0.07 12.06 12.43
N PRO A 67 1.36 11.88 12.76
CA PRO A 67 1.75 11.41 14.08
C PRO A 67 1.52 12.50 15.13
N VAL A 68 0.62 12.26 16.09
CA VAL A 68 0.24 13.22 17.13
C VAL A 68 1.44 13.72 17.93
N GLY A 69 2.38 12.84 18.26
CA GLY A 69 3.62 13.22 18.96
C GLY A 69 4.48 14.26 18.22
N LYS A 70 4.37 14.38 16.88
CA LYS A 70 5.08 15.44 16.12
C LYS A 70 4.34 16.77 16.10
N VAL A 71 3.03 16.74 16.33
CA VAL A 71 2.19 17.94 16.33
C VAL A 71 2.11 18.54 17.74
N GLY A 72 2.14 17.70 18.78
CA GLY A 72 2.05 18.11 20.18
C GLY A 72 0.64 18.49 20.64
N ILE A 73 -0.38 18.37 19.78
CA ILE A 73 -1.76 18.72 20.10
C ILE A 73 -2.51 17.48 20.62
N HIS A 74 -2.89 17.51 21.90
CA HIS A 74 -3.58 16.42 22.60
C HIS A 74 -4.99 16.85 23.04
N ARG A 75 -5.73 17.45 22.12
CA ARG A 75 -7.12 17.88 22.28
C ARG A 75 -7.84 17.83 20.94
N ASN A 76 -9.16 17.89 20.95
CA ASN A 76 -9.92 18.12 19.72
C ASN A 76 -9.45 19.44 19.08
N PHE A 77 -9.03 19.37 17.82
CA PHE A 77 -8.52 20.51 17.07
C PHE A 77 -8.94 20.37 15.61
N ASP A 78 -9.30 21.49 15.00
CA ASP A 78 -9.57 21.60 13.57
C ASP A 78 -9.17 23.01 13.14
N GLY A 79 -8.19 23.12 12.25
CA GLY A 79 -7.71 24.40 11.77
C GLY A 79 -6.39 24.30 11.00
N ASP A 80 -5.92 25.43 10.52
CA ASP A 80 -4.70 25.49 9.73
C ASP A 80 -3.47 25.19 10.59
N TYR A 81 -2.59 24.36 10.04
CA TYR A 81 -1.35 23.96 10.67
C TYR A 81 -0.19 24.10 9.70
N THR A 82 0.85 24.79 10.15
CA THR A 82 2.07 24.98 9.37
C THR A 82 3.21 24.25 10.06
N VAL A 83 3.89 23.38 9.32
CA VAL A 83 5.08 22.66 9.79
C VAL A 83 6.29 23.04 8.95
N LYS A 84 7.44 23.24 9.60
CA LYS A 84 8.72 23.44 8.92
C LYS A 84 9.47 22.11 8.85
N SER A 85 9.76 21.62 7.66
CA SER A 85 10.52 20.39 7.42
C SER A 85 11.64 20.66 6.42
N ASN A 86 12.89 20.38 6.80
CA ASN A 86 14.08 20.59 5.96
C ASN A 86 14.12 21.98 5.27
N GLY A 87 13.83 23.04 6.02
CA GLY A 87 13.83 24.41 5.51
C GLY A 87 12.59 24.82 4.71
N LYS A 88 11.77 23.86 4.25
CA LYS A 88 10.48 24.14 3.59
C LYS A 88 9.35 24.24 4.63
N LYS A 89 8.41 25.14 4.42
CA LYS A 89 7.18 25.25 5.21
C LYS A 89 6.07 24.55 4.43
N ALA A 90 5.28 23.73 5.12
CA ALA A 90 4.10 23.09 4.58
C ALA A 90 2.89 23.47 5.41
N THR A 91 1.85 24.00 4.77
CA THR A 91 0.61 24.44 5.40
C THR A 91 -0.54 23.58 4.91
N PHE A 92 -1.33 23.06 5.84
CA PHE A 92 -2.52 22.25 5.56
C PHE A 92 -3.48 22.30 6.74
N ARG A 93 -4.74 21.96 6.52
CA ARG A 93 -5.73 21.83 7.58
C ARG A 93 -5.43 20.57 8.39
N LEU A 94 -5.27 20.74 9.70
CA LEU A 94 -5.02 19.65 10.64
C LEU A 94 -6.26 19.40 11.48
N ILE A 95 -6.61 18.12 11.55
CA ILE A 95 -7.73 17.60 12.33
C ILE A 95 -7.16 16.66 13.39
N VAL A 96 -7.42 16.97 14.66
CA VAL A 96 -7.13 16.08 15.79
C VAL A 96 -8.43 15.69 16.46
N HIS A 97 -8.63 14.38 16.66
CA HIS A 97 -9.79 13.83 17.33
C HIS A 97 -9.40 12.66 18.24
N GLN A 98 -10.26 12.36 19.21
CA GLN A 98 -10.09 11.19 20.06
C GLN A 98 -10.55 9.93 19.32
N GLY A 99 -9.69 8.93 19.25
CA GLY A 99 -9.97 7.60 18.71
C GLY A 99 -10.69 6.70 19.72
N ARG A 100 -10.92 5.44 19.31
CA ARG A 100 -11.67 4.44 20.09
C ARG A 100 -10.99 4.08 21.43
N GLU A 101 -9.66 4.07 21.46
CA GLU A 101 -8.85 3.67 22.63
C GLU A 101 -8.44 4.86 23.50
N LYS A 102 -9.23 5.96 23.47
CA LYS A 102 -8.90 7.25 24.11
C LYS A 102 -7.60 7.92 23.62
N GLU A 103 -6.93 7.34 22.64
CA GLU A 103 -5.76 7.91 21.98
C GLU A 103 -6.16 9.07 21.06
N TYR A 104 -5.35 10.12 21.00
CA TYR A 104 -5.53 11.16 20.00
C TYR A 104 -4.99 10.72 18.65
N LEU A 105 -5.75 10.97 17.59
CA LEU A 105 -5.39 10.71 16.21
C LEU A 105 -5.41 12.03 15.43
N ALA A 106 -4.35 12.28 14.66
CA ALA A 106 -4.25 13.44 13.80
C ALA A 106 -4.31 13.05 12.31
N LYS A 107 -4.99 13.89 11.53
CA LYS A 107 -5.10 13.82 10.07
C LYS A 107 -4.78 15.20 9.50
N GLY A 108 -4.05 15.24 8.39
CA GLY A 108 -3.82 16.45 7.62
C GLY A 108 -4.59 16.36 6.30
N THR A 109 -5.12 17.48 5.83
CA THR A 109 -5.91 17.53 4.59
C THR A 109 -5.84 18.93 3.98
N ASN A 110 -6.06 19.03 2.67
CA ASN A 110 -6.35 20.29 1.99
C ASN A 110 -7.86 20.47 1.68
N LEU A 111 -8.69 19.51 2.10
CA LEU A 111 -10.13 19.53 1.87
C LEU A 111 -10.85 20.46 2.85
N ASP A 112 -11.78 21.25 2.32
CA ASP A 112 -12.75 22.01 3.10
C ASP A 112 -14.05 21.22 3.30
N VAL A 113 -13.96 20.07 3.98
CA VAL A 113 -15.12 19.23 4.32
C VAL A 113 -15.23 19.01 5.82
N ASN A 114 -16.39 18.51 6.28
CA ASN A 114 -16.58 18.25 7.71
C ASN A 114 -15.54 17.24 8.25
N ARG A 115 -15.04 17.48 9.46
CA ARG A 115 -14.13 16.59 10.18
C ARG A 115 -14.51 15.12 10.10
N SER A 116 -15.79 14.80 10.33
CA SER A 116 -16.30 13.43 10.34
C SER A 116 -16.12 12.73 9.00
N ILE A 117 -16.27 13.47 7.90
CA ILE A 117 -16.11 12.96 6.53
C ILE A 117 -14.64 12.65 6.25
N VAL A 118 -13.72 13.56 6.61
CA VAL A 118 -12.28 13.34 6.46
C VAL A 118 -11.84 12.07 7.18
N VAL A 119 -12.27 11.89 8.43
CA VAL A 119 -11.95 10.70 9.22
C VAL A 119 -12.53 9.44 8.57
N LYS A 120 -13.81 9.48 8.16
CA LYS A 120 -14.48 8.36 7.49
C LYS A 120 -13.76 7.94 6.20
N TRP A 121 -13.37 8.90 5.35
CA TRP A 121 -12.68 8.62 4.10
C TRP A 121 -11.28 8.03 4.34
N TYR A 122 -10.52 8.59 5.28
CA TYR A 122 -9.22 8.03 5.63
C TYR A 122 -9.34 6.60 6.16
N ASP A 123 -10.28 6.33 7.07
CA ASP A 123 -10.46 5.02 7.68
C ASP A 123 -10.98 3.99 6.66
N LYS A 124 -11.82 4.40 5.70
CA LYS A 124 -12.29 3.54 4.59
C LYS A 124 -11.13 2.97 3.78
N VAL A 125 -10.05 3.72 3.60
CA VAL A 125 -8.84 3.26 2.89
C VAL A 125 -7.87 2.55 3.85
N ARG A 126 -7.66 3.11 5.04
CA ARG A 126 -6.65 2.64 5.99
C ARG A 126 -7.00 1.29 6.60
N THR A 127 -8.25 1.08 7.01
CA THR A 127 -8.68 -0.13 7.72
C THR A 127 -8.54 -1.39 6.88
N PRO A 128 -8.95 -1.42 5.58
CA PRO A 128 -8.69 -2.58 4.72
C PRO A 128 -7.20 -2.88 4.57
N ILE A 129 -6.35 -1.87 4.39
CA ILE A 129 -4.90 -2.06 4.27
C ILE A 129 -4.33 -2.69 5.54
N GLU A 130 -4.64 -2.14 6.71
CA GLU A 130 -4.15 -2.68 7.99
C GLU A 130 -4.67 -4.09 8.26
N THR A 131 -5.94 -4.35 7.96
CA THR A 131 -6.54 -5.69 8.06
C THR A 131 -5.83 -6.69 7.14
N SER A 132 -5.55 -6.29 5.91
CA SER A 132 -4.82 -7.10 4.93
C SER A 132 -3.42 -7.46 5.44
N TYR A 133 -2.68 -6.48 5.96
CA TYR A 133 -1.36 -6.73 6.56
C TYR A 133 -1.44 -7.66 7.78
N LYS A 134 -2.43 -7.50 8.67
CA LYS A 134 -2.64 -8.39 9.81
C LYS A 134 -2.91 -9.84 9.35
N LEU A 135 -3.71 -10.01 8.29
CA LEU A 135 -4.03 -11.32 7.73
C LEU A 135 -2.81 -11.95 7.05
N ILE A 136 -2.12 -11.24 6.17
CA ILE A 136 -0.86 -11.70 5.54
C ILE A 136 0.13 -12.13 6.63
N LYS A 137 0.31 -11.31 7.67
CA LYS A 137 1.20 -11.63 8.79
C LYS A 137 0.79 -12.91 9.51
N SER A 138 -0.49 -13.21 9.59
CA SER A 138 -0.97 -14.46 10.20
C SER A 138 -0.73 -15.72 9.37
N PHE A 139 -0.44 -15.55 8.07
CA PHE A 139 -0.03 -16.64 7.17
C PHE A 139 1.48 -16.75 7.02
N LEU A 140 2.25 -15.80 7.56
CA LEU A 140 3.72 -15.90 7.57
C LEU A 140 4.15 -17.10 8.39
N ILE A 141 4.84 -18.03 7.74
CA ILE A 141 5.53 -19.12 8.40
C ILE A 141 6.71 -18.51 9.17
N PHE A 142 6.82 -18.79 10.48
CA PHE A 142 8.00 -18.40 11.24
C PHE A 142 9.20 -19.20 10.74
N THR A 143 10.24 -18.50 10.30
CA THR A 143 11.44 -19.15 9.79
C THR A 143 12.66 -18.57 10.48
N SER A 144 13.53 -19.45 10.98
CA SER A 144 14.84 -19.09 11.57
C SER A 144 15.94 -18.94 10.51
N SER A 145 15.60 -19.06 9.22
CA SER A 145 16.57 -19.01 8.14
C SER A 145 17.19 -17.61 8.01
N ARG A 146 18.52 -17.57 7.95
CA ARG A 146 19.32 -16.34 7.82
C ARG A 146 19.57 -15.94 6.36
N SER A 147 19.12 -16.73 5.38
CA SER A 147 19.41 -16.47 3.98
C SER A 147 18.61 -15.28 3.45
N TRP A 148 19.28 -14.41 2.68
CA TRP A 148 18.72 -13.16 2.19
C TRP A 148 17.56 -13.35 1.21
N LEU A 149 17.57 -14.44 0.43
CA LEU A 149 16.51 -14.78 -0.54
C LEU A 149 15.26 -15.39 0.11
N PHE A 150 15.40 -15.99 1.29
CA PHE A 150 14.30 -16.73 1.90
C PHE A 150 13.26 -15.82 2.55
N ARG A 151 13.70 -14.70 3.12
CA ARG A 151 12.79 -13.67 3.68
C ARG A 151 11.82 -13.09 2.63
N PRO A 152 12.27 -12.62 1.45
CA PRO A 152 11.35 -12.15 0.42
C PRO A 152 10.51 -13.28 -0.16
N PHE A 153 11.06 -14.50 -0.31
CA PHE A 153 10.28 -15.65 -0.77
C PHE A 153 9.08 -15.96 0.14
N ILE A 154 9.30 -16.06 1.46
CA ILE A 154 8.23 -16.31 2.43
C ILE A 154 7.21 -15.18 2.46
N PHE A 155 7.65 -13.95 2.26
CA PHE A 155 6.74 -12.80 2.16
C PHE A 155 5.85 -12.88 0.90
N VAL A 156 6.42 -13.20 -0.25
CA VAL A 156 5.67 -13.40 -1.50
C VAL A 156 4.71 -14.58 -1.37
N LEU A 157 5.15 -15.69 -0.77
CA LEU A 157 4.29 -16.84 -0.51
C LEU A 157 3.10 -16.49 0.39
N ALA A 158 3.31 -15.72 1.46
CA ALA A 158 2.23 -15.25 2.33
C ALA A 158 1.25 -14.32 1.60
N MET A 159 1.73 -13.51 0.66
CA MET A 159 0.85 -12.69 -0.21
C MET A 159 0.01 -13.57 -1.14
N LEU A 160 0.58 -14.61 -1.76
CA LEU A 160 -0.15 -15.55 -2.61
C LEU A 160 -1.24 -16.30 -1.83
N ILE A 161 -0.90 -16.82 -0.64
CA ILE A 161 -1.85 -17.48 0.26
C ILE A 161 -2.98 -16.51 0.66
N TYR A 162 -2.65 -15.25 0.96
CA TYR A 162 -3.64 -14.24 1.27
C TYR A 162 -4.58 -13.93 0.10
N THR A 163 -4.06 -13.83 -1.14
CA THR A 163 -4.88 -13.64 -2.34
C THR A 163 -5.84 -14.83 -2.53
N LEU A 164 -5.35 -16.05 -2.32
CA LEU A 164 -6.19 -17.24 -2.37
C LEU A 164 -7.28 -17.21 -1.29
N TYR A 165 -6.93 -16.83 -0.06
CA TYR A 165 -7.91 -16.63 1.01
C TYR A 165 -8.96 -15.58 0.65
N LEU A 166 -8.58 -14.46 0.01
CA LEU A 166 -9.50 -13.43 -0.43
C LEU A 166 -10.53 -13.94 -1.45
N LEU A 167 -10.13 -14.81 -2.37
CA LEU A 167 -11.06 -15.42 -3.34
C LEU A 167 -12.10 -16.29 -2.65
N LEU A 168 -11.72 -16.94 -1.55
CA LEU A 168 -12.58 -17.82 -0.75
C LEU A 168 -13.27 -17.09 0.41
N LYS A 169 -13.02 -15.78 0.54
CA LYS A 169 -13.53 -14.96 1.64
C LYS A 169 -15.02 -14.74 1.43
N GLY A 170 -15.83 -15.58 2.08
CA GLY A 170 -17.28 -15.59 1.99
C GLY A 170 -17.85 -17.01 2.10
N THR A 171 -17.09 -18.01 1.65
CA THR A 171 -17.47 -19.43 1.73
C THR A 171 -16.82 -20.15 2.91
N THR A 172 -15.67 -19.67 3.37
CA THR A 172 -14.79 -20.44 4.26
C THR A 172 -14.24 -19.55 5.38
N SER A 173 -14.24 -20.05 6.62
CA SER A 173 -13.62 -19.36 7.75
C SER A 173 -12.09 -19.34 7.60
N LYS A 174 -11.41 -18.49 8.35
CA LYS A 174 -9.95 -18.40 8.32
C LYS A 174 -9.31 -19.71 8.81
N GLU A 175 -9.89 -20.32 9.83
CA GLU A 175 -9.44 -21.57 10.43
C GLU A 175 -9.59 -22.73 9.44
N ASP A 176 -10.74 -22.81 8.77
CA ASP A 176 -11.00 -23.82 7.73
C ASP A 176 -10.06 -23.66 6.53
N PHE A 177 -9.80 -22.42 6.12
CA PHE A 177 -8.83 -22.13 5.07
C PHE A 177 -7.42 -22.58 5.45
N ARG A 178 -7.00 -22.40 6.71
CA ARG A 178 -5.70 -22.89 7.19
C ARG A 178 -5.64 -24.41 7.21
N LEU A 179 -6.71 -25.09 7.60
CA LEU A 179 -6.80 -26.54 7.54
C LEU A 179 -6.70 -27.04 6.10
N LEU A 180 -7.43 -26.41 5.17
CA LEU A 180 -7.38 -26.72 3.75
C LEU A 180 -5.98 -26.52 3.16
N LEU A 181 -5.31 -25.42 3.51
CA LEU A 181 -3.92 -25.18 3.12
C LEU A 181 -2.98 -26.26 3.69
N THR A 182 -3.20 -26.69 4.92
CA THR A 182 -2.39 -27.75 5.55
C THR A 182 -2.60 -29.08 4.85
N ILE A 183 -3.84 -29.45 4.54
CA ILE A 183 -4.18 -30.64 3.75
C ILE A 183 -3.55 -30.54 2.36
N LEU A 184 -3.67 -29.40 1.68
CA LEU A 184 -3.07 -29.17 0.36
C LEU A 184 -1.54 -29.34 0.37
N LEU A 185 -0.86 -28.90 1.43
CA LEU A 185 0.60 -28.94 1.53
C LEU A 185 1.15 -30.28 2.05
N LEU A 186 0.37 -31.06 2.81
CA LEU A 186 0.80 -32.36 3.36
C LEU A 186 0.36 -33.56 2.52
N GLN A 187 -0.62 -33.40 1.64
CA GLN A 187 -1.22 -34.53 0.94
C GLN A 187 -0.56 -34.79 -0.41
N ASP A 188 0.09 -35.94 -0.55
CA ASP A 188 0.63 -36.44 -1.83
C ASP A 188 -0.47 -36.85 -2.83
N ASN A 189 -1.74 -36.89 -2.38
CA ASN A 189 -2.85 -37.47 -3.14
C ASN A 189 -3.77 -36.39 -3.74
N ILE A 190 -3.51 -36.06 -5.01
CA ILE A 190 -4.16 -35.00 -5.81
C ILE A 190 -5.69 -35.16 -5.93
N THR A 191 -6.22 -36.37 -5.79
CA THR A 191 -7.63 -36.72 -6.03
C THR A 191 -8.60 -36.14 -4.99
N ILE A 192 -8.27 -36.20 -3.70
CA ILE A 192 -9.10 -35.60 -2.62
C ILE A 192 -9.09 -34.08 -2.73
N LEU A 193 -7.97 -33.52 -3.17
CA LEU A 193 -7.84 -32.09 -3.43
C LEU A 193 -8.74 -31.64 -4.58
N GLN A 194 -8.77 -32.40 -5.68
CA GLN A 194 -9.64 -32.11 -6.82
C GLN A 194 -11.12 -32.11 -6.43
N GLU A 195 -11.59 -33.10 -5.67
CA GLU A 195 -12.98 -33.12 -5.19
C GLU A 195 -13.32 -31.90 -4.32
N TYR A 196 -12.41 -31.50 -3.44
CA TYR A 196 -12.60 -30.33 -2.60
C TYR A 196 -12.59 -29.03 -3.40
N LEU A 197 -11.62 -28.85 -4.31
CA LEU A 197 -11.53 -27.66 -5.16
C LEU A 197 -12.74 -27.56 -6.09
N VAL A 198 -13.18 -28.68 -6.68
CA VAL A 198 -14.41 -28.71 -7.50
C VAL A 198 -15.61 -28.26 -6.67
N LYS A 199 -15.83 -28.81 -5.47
CA LYS A 199 -16.92 -28.36 -4.59
C LYS A 199 -16.83 -26.90 -4.18
N LEU A 200 -15.62 -26.37 -3.99
CA LEU A 200 -15.37 -24.98 -3.58
C LEU A 200 -15.55 -23.98 -4.73
N PHE A 201 -15.16 -24.36 -5.96
CA PHE A 201 -15.28 -23.50 -7.14
C PHE A 201 -16.60 -23.67 -7.89
N TYR A 202 -17.35 -24.77 -7.69
CA TYR A 202 -18.65 -24.99 -8.33
C TYR A 202 -19.65 -23.83 -8.13
N PRO A 203 -19.82 -23.25 -6.92
CA PRO A 203 -20.67 -22.08 -6.73
C PRO A 203 -20.09 -20.82 -7.41
N LEU A 204 -18.77 -20.74 -7.51
CA LEU A 204 -18.04 -19.59 -8.06
C LEU A 204 -18.12 -19.55 -9.60
N PHE A 205 -18.08 -20.72 -10.25
CA PHE A 205 -18.35 -20.85 -11.69
C PHE A 205 -19.82 -20.62 -12.04
N ASN A 206 -20.76 -21.18 -11.27
CA ASN A 206 -22.21 -20.94 -11.51
C ASN A 206 -22.60 -19.47 -11.36
N SER A 207 -21.94 -18.71 -10.49
CA SER A 207 -22.17 -17.28 -10.36
C SER A 207 -21.55 -16.46 -11.49
N LEU A 208 -20.47 -16.94 -12.14
CA LEU A 208 -19.89 -16.33 -13.34
C LEU A 208 -20.74 -16.56 -14.59
N GLU A 209 -21.34 -17.76 -14.74
CA GLU A 209 -22.27 -18.05 -15.85
C GLU A 209 -23.53 -17.16 -15.83
N LEU A 210 -23.95 -16.72 -14.63
CA LEU A 210 -25.08 -15.82 -14.44
C LEU A 210 -24.85 -14.39 -14.97
N PHE A 211 -23.59 -14.01 -15.25
CA PHE A 211 -23.23 -12.72 -15.85
C PHE A 211 -22.78 -12.84 -17.32
N SER A 212 -22.81 -14.04 -17.91
CA SER A 212 -22.46 -14.29 -19.31
C SER A 212 -23.68 -14.40 -20.24
N GLY A 213 -24.88 -14.04 -19.77
CA GLY A 213 -26.12 -13.98 -20.55
C GLY A 213 -26.51 -12.55 -20.91
#